data_AF-A0A716K0Q3-F1
#
_entry.id   AF-A0A716K0Q3-F1
#
_cell.length_a   1.000
_cell.length_b   1.000
_cell.length_c   1.000
_cell.angle_alpha   90.00
_cell.angle_beta   90.00
_cell.angle_gamma   90.00
#
_symmetry.space_group_name_H-M   'P 1'
#
loop_
_entity.id
_entity.type
_entity.pdbx_description
1 polymer ?
#
loop_
_entity_poly.entity_id
_entity_poly.type
_entity_poly.pdbx_seq_one_letter_code
_entity_poly.pdbx_strand_id
1 'polypeptide(L)'
;TVIDHGPDIYGRMLGTIWLDGYDINASMVDSGYAWVYRFDGNAIVPNYLKFEASAQKAVKGLWVDPNPVAPWEWRQQNQKPQKTKSRG
;
A
#
# COMPACT_ATOMS: atom_id res chain seq x y z
N THR A 1 -5.26 -1.48 19.31
CA THR A 1 -5.28 -2.92 18.96
C THR A 1 -4.79 -3.10 17.54
N VAL A 2 -4.23 -4.27 17.22
CA VAL A 2 -3.91 -4.65 15.84
C VAL A 2 -4.76 -5.86 15.48
N ILE A 3 -5.38 -5.83 14.30
CA ILE A 3 -6.02 -7.00 13.69
C ILE A 3 -5.02 -7.62 12.72
N ASP A 4 -4.64 -8.87 12.95
CA ASP A 4 -3.67 -9.61 12.16
C ASP A 4 -4.33 -10.23 10.91
N HIS A 5 -3.67 -10.07 9.75
CA HIS A 5 -4.08 -10.62 8.45
C HIS A 5 -3.15 -11.75 7.98
N GLY A 6 -2.22 -12.18 8.84
CA GLY A 6 -1.19 -13.17 8.54
C GLY A 6 0.08 -12.55 7.96
N PRO A 7 1.13 -13.36 7.76
CA PRO A 7 2.38 -12.90 7.21
C PRO A 7 2.33 -12.75 5.68
N ASP A 8 3.14 -11.85 5.14
CA ASP A 8 3.46 -11.84 3.72
C ASP A 8 4.51 -12.90 3.35
N ILE A 9 4.85 -12.99 2.05
CA ILE A 9 5.85 -13.94 1.52
C ILE A 9 7.27 -13.73 2.07
N TYR A 10 7.54 -12.60 2.72
CA TYR A 10 8.81 -12.28 3.36
C TYR A 10 8.78 -12.51 4.88
N GLY A 11 7.68 -13.03 5.43
CA GLY A 11 7.51 -13.31 6.85
C GLY A 11 7.16 -12.08 7.70
N ARG A 12 6.75 -10.97 7.09
CA ARG A 12 6.33 -9.76 7.80
C ARG A 12 4.85 -9.82 8.12
N MET A 13 4.46 -9.49 9.35
CA MET A 13 3.05 -9.42 9.75
C MET A 13 2.31 -8.31 9.01
N LEU A 14 1.15 -8.63 8.43
CA LEU A 14 0.21 -7.66 7.87
C LEU A 14 -0.89 -7.40 8.89
N GLY A 15 -1.22 -6.13 9.16
CA GLY A 15 -2.24 -5.83 10.15
C GLY A 15 -2.92 -4.47 9.98
N THR A 16 -4.14 -4.40 10.48
CA THR A 16 -4.89 -3.14 10.61
C THR A 16 -4.76 -2.60 12.03
N ILE A 17 -4.32 -1.35 12.15
CA ILE A 17 -4.17 -0.67 13.44
C ILE A 17 -5.50 0.01 13.81
N TRP A 18 -5.99 -0.31 15.00
CA TRP A 18 -7.14 0.35 15.63
C TRP A 18 -6.71 1.14 16.86
N LEU A 19 -7.13 2.39 16.95
CA LEU A 19 -6.94 3.26 18.11
C LEU A 19 -8.27 3.90 18.47
N ASP A 20 -8.74 3.70 19.71
CA ASP A 20 -9.99 4.28 20.23
C ASP A 20 -11.22 4.08 19.32
N GLY A 21 -11.31 2.92 18.67
CA GLY A 21 -12.40 2.58 17.75
C GLY A 21 -12.22 3.10 16.31
N TYR A 22 -11.08 3.73 16.00
CA TYR A 22 -10.75 4.20 14.66
C TYR A 22 -9.76 3.28 13.96
N ASP A 23 -10.06 2.93 12.71
CA ASP A 23 -9.12 2.26 11.79
C ASP A 23 -8.12 3.29 11.24
N ILE A 24 -6.91 3.28 11.79
CA ILE A 24 -5.86 4.23 11.43
C ILE A 24 -5.39 4.02 9.99
N ASN A 25 -5.33 2.78 9.51
CA ASN A 25 -4.91 2.48 8.15
C ASN A 25 -5.93 3.05 7.15
N ALA A 26 -7.23 2.89 7.41
CA ALA A 26 -8.30 3.49 6.60
C ALA A 26 -8.19 5.02 6.58
N SER A 27 -7.97 5.66 7.73
CA SER A 27 -7.81 7.12 7.83
C SER A 27 -6.61 7.64 7.02
N MET A 28 -5.49 6.91 7.05
CA MET A 28 -4.30 7.26 6.25
C MET A 28 -4.59 7.19 4.76
N VAL A 29 -5.33 6.17 4.31
CA VAL A 29 -5.73 6.03 2.90
C VAL A 29 -6.73 7.13 2.50
N ASP A 30 -7.79 7.39 3.27
CA ASP A 30 -8.80 8.41 2.94
C ASP A 30 -8.24 9.84 2.99
N SER A 31 -7.20 10.07 3.78
CA SER A 31 -6.46 11.34 3.82
C SER A 31 -5.44 11.47 2.68
N GLY A 32 -5.26 10.44 1.86
CA GLY A 32 -4.32 10.42 0.75
C GLY A 32 -2.86 10.29 1.16
N TYR A 33 -2.55 9.81 2.37
CA TYR A 33 -1.18 9.63 2.84
C TYR A 33 -0.61 8.24 2.57
N ALA A 34 -1.45 7.29 2.15
CA ALA A 34 -1.06 5.92 1.90
C ALA A 34 -1.76 5.34 0.67
N TRP A 35 -1.06 4.43 0.00
CA TRP A 35 -1.62 3.54 -1.02
C TRP A 35 -2.24 2.31 -0.37
N VAL A 36 -3.30 1.77 -0.97
CA VAL A 36 -3.87 0.48 -0.57
C VAL A 36 -2.91 -0.63 -0.94
N TYR A 37 -2.53 -1.42 0.05
CA TYR A 37 -1.67 -2.57 -0.17
C TYR A 37 -2.40 -3.66 -0.96
N ARG A 38 -1.73 -4.15 -2.02
CA ARG A 38 -2.22 -5.20 -2.91
C ARG A 38 -1.21 -6.34 -2.92
N PHE A 39 -1.72 -7.56 -2.84
CA PHE A 39 -0.94 -8.78 -3.05
C PHE A 39 -1.58 -9.57 -4.19
N ASP A 40 -0.77 -9.95 -5.17
CA ASP A 40 -1.24 -10.63 -6.38
C ASP A 40 -2.46 -9.94 -7.04
N GLY A 41 -2.37 -8.61 -7.18
CA GLY A 41 -3.44 -7.77 -7.75
C GLY A 41 -4.63 -7.50 -6.82
N ASN A 42 -4.75 -8.20 -5.70
CA ASN A 42 -5.89 -8.11 -4.79
C ASN A 42 -5.58 -7.26 -3.56
N ALA A 43 -6.49 -6.36 -3.19
CA ALA A 43 -6.37 -5.60 -1.95
C ALA A 43 -6.60 -6.53 -0.74
N ILE A 44 -5.68 -6.53 0.22
CA ILE A 44 -5.80 -7.34 1.44
C ILE A 44 -7.01 -6.92 2.28
N VAL A 45 -7.31 -5.62 2.30
CA VAL A 45 -8.52 -5.06 2.91
C VAL A 45 -9.32 -4.35 1.80
N PRO A 46 -10.26 -5.04 1.12
CA PRO A 46 -10.96 -4.51 -0.05
C PRO A 46 -11.69 -3.19 0.22
N ASN A 47 -12.20 -3.02 1.45
CA ASN A 47 -12.88 -1.80 1.87
C ASN A 47 -12.00 -0.53 1.80
N TYR A 48 -10.67 -0.64 1.69
CA TYR A 48 -9.83 0.55 1.55
C TYR A 48 -9.81 1.11 0.13
N LEU A 49 -10.20 0.34 -0.88
CA LEU A 49 -10.23 0.81 -2.27
C LEU A 49 -11.17 2.03 -2.44
N LYS A 50 -12.31 2.05 -1.75
CA LYS A 50 -13.22 3.21 -1.76
C LYS A 50 -12.60 4.47 -1.12
N PHE A 51 -11.76 4.30 -0.09
CA PHE A 51 -11.06 5.41 0.56
C PHE A 51 -9.95 5.96 -0.33
N GLU A 52 -9.23 5.07 -1.03
CA GLU A 52 -8.21 5.48 -2.01
C GLU A 52 -8.83 6.27 -3.16
N ALA A 53 -9.93 5.76 -3.73
CA ALA A 53 -10.68 6.44 -4.79
C ALA A 53 -11.25 7.79 -4.32
N SER A 54 -11.74 7.86 -3.07
CA SER A 54 -12.19 9.11 -2.44
C SER A 54 -11.06 10.14 -2.36
N ALA A 55 -9.89 9.73 -1.84
CA ALA A 55 -8.73 10.58 -1.72
C ALA A 55 -8.19 11.05 -3.09
N GLN A 56 -8.19 10.18 -4.10
CA GLN A 56 -7.83 10.53 -5.48
C GLN A 56 -8.77 11.58 -6.06
N LYS A 57 -10.09 11.34 -5.98
CA LYS A 57 -11.10 12.27 -6.50
C LYS A 57 -11.04 13.63 -5.80
N ALA A 58 -10.73 13.64 -4.51
CA ALA A 58 -10.58 14.84 -3.71
C ALA A 58 -9.17 15.47 -3.78
N VAL A 59 -8.24 14.88 -4.56
CA VAL A 59 -6.88 15.39 -4.77
C VAL A 59 -6.16 15.63 -3.43
N LYS A 60 -6.22 14.66 -2.52
CA LYS A 60 -5.62 14.74 -1.19
C LYS A 60 -4.20 14.17 -1.14
N GLY A 61 -3.33 14.75 -0.33
CA GLY A 61 -2.03 14.15 0.01
C GLY A 61 -1.18 13.79 -1.22
N LEU A 62 -0.82 12.51 -1.35
CA LEU A 62 -0.07 11.96 -2.48
C LEU A 62 -0.70 12.31 -3.84
N TRP A 63 -2.02 12.43 -3.91
CA TRP A 63 -2.77 12.67 -5.15
C TRP A 63 -2.73 14.11 -5.64
N VAL A 64 -2.10 15.03 -4.90
CA VAL A 64 -1.82 16.39 -5.39
C VAL A 64 -0.78 16.38 -6.51
N ASP A 65 0.10 15.37 -6.52
CA ASP A 65 1.00 15.12 -7.65
C ASP A 65 0.18 14.69 -8.87
N PRO A 66 0.35 15.30 -10.06
CA PRO A 66 -0.34 14.88 -11.28
C PRO A 66 0.04 13.48 -11.77
N ASN A 67 1.16 12.91 -11.32
CA ASN A 67 1.60 11.56 -11.64
C ASN A 67 2.18 10.85 -10.40
N PRO A 68 1.34 10.52 -9.40
CA PRO A 68 1.81 9.92 -8.16
C PRO A 68 2.25 8.48 -8.43
N VAL A 69 3.51 8.18 -8.13
CA VAL A 69 4.09 6.84 -8.35
C VAL A 69 3.88 5.96 -7.13
N ALA A 70 3.29 4.78 -7.32
CA ALA A 70 3.12 3.85 -6.23
C ALA A 70 4.48 3.30 -5.73
N PRO A 71 4.65 3.01 -4.43
CA PRO A 71 5.93 2.55 -3.90
C PRO A 71 6.47 1.27 -4.57
N TRP A 72 5.59 0.36 -5.01
CA TRP A 72 6.00 -0.86 -5.72
C TRP A 72 6.46 -0.58 -7.15
N GLU A 73 5.88 0.40 -7.84
CA GLU A 73 6.34 0.84 -9.16
C GLU A 73 7.68 1.54 -9.04
N TRP A 74 7.82 2.46 -8.09
CA TRP A 74 9.09 3.13 -7.82
C TRP A 74 10.20 2.13 -7.51
N ARG A 75 9.93 1.13 -6.66
CA ARG A 75 10.89 0.05 -6.36
C ARG A 75 11.26 -0.77 -7.58
N GLN A 76 10.35 -1.04 -8.50
CA GLN A 76 10.67 -1.79 -9.73
C GLN A 76 11.56 -0.96 -10.67
N GLN A 77 11.27 0.33 -10.82
CA GLN A 77 12.04 1.24 -11.67
C GLN A 77 13.46 1.50 -11.14
N ASN A 78 13.62 1.50 -9.80
CA ASN A 78 14.88 1.85 -9.13
C ASN A 78 15.67 0.62 -8.63
N GLN A 79 15.22 -0.60 -8.94
CA GLN A 79 16.02 -1.79 -8.68
C GLN A 79 17.27 -1.78 -9.56
N LYS A 80 18.46 -1.78 -8.94
CA LYS A 80 19.72 -1.98 -9.66
C LYS A 80 19.63 -3.29 -10.45
N PRO A 81 20.03 -3.34 -11.73
CA PRO A 81 19.99 -4.57 -12.51
C PRO A 81 20.73 -5.67 -11.75
N GLN A 82 19.99 -6.72 -11.41
CA GLN A 82 20.54 -7.88 -10.73
C GLN A 82 21.49 -8.55 -11.72
N LYS A 83 22.79 -8.63 -11.39
CA LYS A 83 23.74 -9.44 -12.17
C LYS A 83 23.21 -10.87 -12.19
N THR A 84 22.60 -11.29 -13.29
CA THR A 84 22.21 -12.68 -13.52
C THR A 84 23.49 -13.52 -13.49
N LYS A 85 23.67 -14.35 -12.46
CA LYS A 85 24.68 -15.42 -12.49
C LYS A 85 24.26 -16.36 -13.61
N SER A 86 24.97 -16.34 -14.74
CA SER A 86 24.91 -17.42 -15.72
C SER A 86 25.28 -18.72 -15.02
N ARG A 87 24.35 -19.66 -14.92
CA ARG A 87 24.71 -21.06 -14.63
C ARG A 87 25.45 -21.56 -15.87
N GLY A 88 26.74 -21.83 -15.72
CA GLY A 88 27.50 -22.65 -16.65
C GLY A 88 27.18 -24.12 -16.48
#